data_AF-A0A4Q7G545-F1
#
_entry.id   AF-A0A4Q7G545-F1
#
_cell.length_a   1.000
_cell.length_b   1.000
_cell.length_c   1.000
_cell.angle_alpha   90.00
_cell.angle_beta   90.00
_cell.angle_gamma   90.00
#
_symmetry.space_group_name_H-M   'P 1'
#
loop_
_entity.id
_entity.type
_entity.pdbx_description
1 polymer ?
#
loop_
_entity_poly.entity_id
_entity_poly.type
_entity_poly.pdbx_seq_one_letter_code
_entity_poly.pdbx_strand_id
1 'polypeptide(L)'
;MGIRDKPIAPASPWQNGFVERLIGSIRRECVDHIIVLGEAHLHRILKSYARYYNATRTHLALGKDAPVSRPVQRTGEVRALAILGGLHHHYRRG
;
A
#
# COMPACT_ATOMS: atom_id res chain seq x y z
N MET A 1 9.46 16.50 20.23
CA MET A 1 9.83 15.79 18.98
C MET A 1 10.62 16.78 18.12
N GLY A 2 11.95 16.65 18.04
CA GLY A 2 12.83 17.62 17.33
C GLY A 2 12.77 17.53 15.80
N ILE A 3 11.57 17.38 15.23
CA ILE A 3 11.34 17.29 13.78
C ILE A 3 11.36 18.71 13.22
N ARG A 4 12.18 18.93 12.17
CA ARG A 4 12.27 20.22 11.46
C ARG A 4 11.63 20.08 10.09
N ASP A 5 10.76 21.02 9.75
CA ASP A 5 10.20 21.10 8.41
C ASP A 5 11.30 21.35 7.37
N LYS A 6 11.23 20.59 6.28
CA LYS A 6 12.08 20.78 5.11
C LYS A 6 11.16 20.93 3.89
N PRO A 7 10.72 22.16 3.57
CA PRO A 7 9.91 22.39 2.39
C PRO A 7 10.69 22.01 1.13
N ILE A 8 9.97 21.49 0.14
CA ILE A 8 10.51 21.29 -1.20
C ILE A 8 10.81 22.65 -1.84
N ALA A 9 11.91 22.76 -2.56
CA ALA A 9 12.23 23.99 -3.27
C ALA A 9 11.23 24.20 -4.43
N PRO A 10 10.89 25.46 -4.76
CA PRO A 10 10.07 25.76 -5.93
C PRO A 10 10.64 25.09 -7.19
N ALA A 11 9.74 24.53 -8.02
CA ALA A 11 10.09 23.88 -9.30
C ALA A 11 11.14 22.75 -9.22
N SER A 12 11.24 22.05 -8.08
CA SER A 12 12.21 20.97 -7.87
C SER A 12 11.55 19.59 -7.73
N PRO A 13 11.01 19.00 -8.81
CA PRO A 13 10.23 17.75 -8.76
C PRO A 13 11.04 16.54 -8.24
N TRP A 14 12.36 16.52 -8.44
CA TRP A 14 13.21 15.43 -7.96
C TRP A 14 13.25 15.31 -6.43
N GLN A 15 12.92 16.39 -5.70
CA GLN A 15 12.90 16.37 -4.23
C GLN A 15 11.68 15.64 -3.65
N ASN A 16 10.64 15.40 -4.46
CA ASN A 16 9.38 14.78 -4.03
C ASN A 16 9.09 13.42 -4.70
N GLY A 17 10.02 12.90 -5.50
CA GLY A 17 9.78 11.73 -6.34
C GLY A 17 9.33 10.46 -5.58
N PHE A 18 9.68 10.32 -4.30
CA PHE A 18 9.19 9.20 -3.47
C PHE A 18 7.69 9.32 -3.17
N VAL A 19 7.24 10.50 -2.75
CA VAL A 19 5.83 10.76 -2.44
C VAL A 19 5.00 10.70 -3.71
N GLU A 20 5.47 11.28 -4.81
CA GLU A 20 4.79 11.22 -6.11
C GLU A 20 4.62 9.78 -6.59
N ARG A 21 5.68 8.96 -6.48
CA ARG A 21 5.61 7.54 -6.81
C ARG A 21 4.59 6.80 -5.92
N LEU A 22 4.58 7.08 -4.62
CA LEU A 22 3.63 6.49 -3.68
C LEU A 22 2.18 6.85 -4.04
N ILE A 23 1.89 8.13 -4.29
CA ILE A 23 0.57 8.60 -4.71
C ILE A 23 0.17 7.92 -6.02
N GLY A 24 1.08 7.83 -6.99
CA GLY A 24 0.84 7.14 -8.24
C GLY A 24 0.48 5.66 -8.05
N SER A 25 1.14 4.95 -7.13
CA SER A 25 0.79 3.57 -6.79
C SER A 25 -0.59 3.46 -6.13
N ILE A 26 -0.92 4.34 -5.18
CA ILE A 26 -2.24 4.38 -4.55
C ILE A 26 -3.34 4.57 -5.59
N ARG A 27 -3.14 5.47 -6.55
CA ARG A 27 -4.12 5.72 -7.62
C ARG A 27 -4.30 4.50 -8.50
N ARG A 28 -3.22 4.03 -9.13
CA ARG A 28 -3.24 2.91 -10.09
C ARG A 28 -3.71 1.58 -9.50
N GLU A 29 -3.45 1.35 -8.22
CA GLU A 29 -3.74 0.06 -7.57
C GLU A 29 -5.01 0.11 -6.71
N CYS A 30 -5.60 1.27 -6.44
CA CYS A 30 -6.72 1.38 -5.52
C CYS A 30 -7.75 2.44 -5.93
N VAL A 31 -7.38 3.72 -5.87
CA VAL A 31 -8.38 4.80 -5.93
C VAL A 31 -8.99 4.98 -7.32
N ASP A 32 -8.25 4.64 -8.38
CA ASP A 32 -8.80 4.69 -9.75
C ASP A 32 -9.81 3.55 -10.02
N HIS A 33 -9.94 2.57 -9.11
CA HIS A 33 -10.82 1.39 -9.27
C HIS A 33 -12.02 1.39 -8.30
N ILE A 34 -12.13 2.37 -7.40
CA ILE A 34 -13.15 2.39 -6.35
C ILE A 34 -13.87 3.73 -6.37
N ILE A 35 -15.20 3.68 -6.41
CA ILE A 35 -16.03 4.88 -6.26
C ILE A 35 -16.01 5.32 -4.79
N VAL A 36 -15.39 6.46 -4.54
CA VAL A 36 -15.30 7.08 -3.22
C VAL A 36 -16.59 7.86 -2.94
N LEU A 37 -17.29 7.45 -1.89
CA LEU A 37 -18.61 8.02 -1.52
C LEU A 37 -18.50 9.23 -0.57
N GLY A 38 -17.29 9.54 -0.10
CA GLY A 38 -17.02 10.63 0.83
C GLY A 38 -15.70 10.45 1.56
N GLU A 39 -15.31 11.45 2.35
CA GLU A 39 -14.01 11.49 3.03
C GLU A 39 -13.80 10.32 4.00
N ALA A 40 -14.79 10.02 4.84
CA ALA A 40 -14.70 8.89 5.77
C ALA A 40 -14.51 7.55 5.05
N HIS A 41 -15.15 7.41 3.88
CA HIS A 41 -14.97 6.23 3.04
C HIS A 41 -13.56 6.18 2.45
N LEU A 42 -13.06 7.30 1.91
CA LEU A 42 -11.70 7.41 1.40
C LEU A 42 -10.66 7.06 2.46
N HIS A 43 -10.81 7.60 3.67
CA HIS A 43 -9.87 7.34 4.76
C HIS A 43 -9.84 5.85 5.14
N ARG A 44 -11.01 5.18 5.18
CA ARG A 44 -11.08 3.73 5.39
C ARG A 44 -10.39 2.94 4.27
N ILE A 45 -10.59 3.35 3.01
CA ILE A 45 -9.93 2.75 1.85
C ILE A 45 -8.41 2.91 1.97
N LEU A 46 -7.92 4.13 2.19
CA LEU A 46 -6.49 4.41 2.29
C LEU A 46 -5.83 3.68 3.46
N LYS A 47 -6.51 3.56 4.60
CA LYS A 47 -6.03 2.77 5.75
C LYS A 47 -5.92 1.28 5.41
N SER A 48 -6.90 0.74 4.67
CA SER A 48 -6.86 -0.63 4.16
C SER A 48 -5.73 -0.83 3.16
N TYR A 49 -5.56 0.11 2.23
CA TYR A 49 -4.46 0.10 1.26
C TYR A 49 -3.09 0.17 1.96
N ALA A 50 -2.91 1.04 2.97
CA ALA A 50 -1.67 1.12 3.72
C ALA A 50 -1.31 -0.20 4.42
N ARG A 51 -2.32 -0.91 4.97
CA ARG A 51 -2.11 -2.25 5.53
C ARG A 51 -1.71 -3.25 4.45
N TYR A 52 -2.38 -3.24 3.31
CA TYR A 52 -2.04 -4.09 2.16
C TYR A 52 -0.61 -3.82 1.66
N TYR A 53 -0.26 -2.56 1.43
CA TYR A 53 1.04 -2.13 0.91
C TYR A 53 2.19 -2.59 1.80
N ASN A 54 2.03 -2.42 3.11
CA ASN A 54 3.07 -2.72 4.09
C ASN A 54 3.14 -4.19 4.47
N ALA A 55 2.02 -4.92 4.50
CA ALA A 55 2.00 -6.29 5.03
C ALA A 55 1.84 -7.38 3.97
N THR A 56 1.45 -7.04 2.73
CA THR A 56 1.04 -8.04 1.72
C THR A 56 1.56 -7.78 0.31
N ARG A 57 1.54 -6.53 -0.16
CA ARG A 57 1.98 -6.18 -1.51
C ARG A 57 3.44 -6.62 -1.68
N THR A 58 3.74 -7.25 -2.82
CA THR A 58 5.09 -7.70 -3.11
C THR A 58 5.94 -6.54 -3.61
N HIS A 59 7.19 -6.46 -3.14
CA HIS A 59 8.13 -5.43 -3.58
C HIS A 59 9.38 -6.09 -4.16
N LEU A 60 9.68 -5.81 -5.42
CA LEU A 60 10.85 -6.40 -6.11
C LEU A 60 12.17 -6.06 -5.40
N ALA A 61 12.31 -4.83 -4.90
CA ALA A 61 13.47 -4.39 -4.14
C ALA A 61 13.66 -5.14 -2.80
N LEU A 62 12.61 -5.80 -2.30
CA LEU A 62 12.61 -6.58 -1.07
C LEU A 62 12.55 -8.09 -1.36
N GLY A 63 13.03 -8.54 -2.53
CA GLY A 63 13.01 -9.97 -2.87
C GLY A 63 11.59 -10.54 -2.99
N LYS A 64 10.62 -9.71 -3.40
CA LYS A 64 9.18 -10.01 -3.44
C LYS A 64 8.50 -10.15 -2.07
N ASP A 65 9.17 -9.77 -0.98
CA ASP A 65 8.53 -9.64 0.34
C ASP A 65 7.80 -8.28 0.47
N ALA A 66 7.08 -8.11 1.58
CA ALA A 66 6.47 -6.86 2.00
C ALA A 66 7.36 -6.10 3.01
N PRO A 67 7.19 -4.77 3.17
CA PRO A 67 7.96 -3.98 4.13
C PRO A 67 7.88 -4.50 5.56
N VAL A 68 6.71 -4.99 5.96
CA VAL A 68 6.51 -5.76 7.19
C VAL A 68 6.62 -7.23 6.81
N SER A 69 7.80 -7.80 7.04
CA SER A 69 8.11 -9.19 6.72
C SER A 69 7.27 -10.16 7.54
N ARG A 70 7.07 -11.36 6.99
CA ARG A 70 6.31 -12.46 7.60
C ARG A 70 6.91 -13.81 7.21
N PRO A 71 6.80 -14.83 8.08
CA PRO A 71 7.31 -16.16 7.76
C PRO A 71 6.55 -16.80 6.59
N VAL A 72 7.27 -17.56 5.77
CA VAL A 72 6.69 -18.34 4.67
C VAL A 72 5.89 -19.51 5.24
N GLN A 73 4.61 -19.57 4.88
CA GLN A 73 3.72 -20.66 5.29
C GLN A 73 3.79 -21.81 4.27
N ARG A 74 4.44 -22.91 4.64
CA ARG A 74 4.70 -24.05 3.74
C ARG A 74 3.60 -25.12 3.75
N THR A 75 2.92 -25.28 4.89
CA THR A 75 1.89 -26.31 5.12
C THR A 75 0.54 -25.66 5.42
N GLY A 76 -0.54 -26.44 5.33
CA GLY A 76 -1.91 -25.97 5.56
C GLY A 76 -2.71 -25.69 4.28
N GLU A 77 -4.01 -25.47 4.46
CA GLU A 77 -4.96 -25.20 3.38
C GLU A 77 -4.77 -23.77 2.85
N VAL A 78 -4.74 -23.59 1.52
CA VAL A 78 -4.63 -22.25 0.93
C VAL A 78 -5.97 -21.53 1.05
N ARG A 79 -5.96 -20.36 1.71
CA ARG A 79 -7.11 -19.47 1.84
C ARG A 79 -6.85 -18.14 1.16
N ALA A 80 -7.80 -17.71 0.34
CA ALA A 80 -7.79 -16.40 -0.30
C ALA A 80 -8.54 -15.39 0.58
N LEU A 81 -7.87 -14.31 0.97
CA LEU A 81 -8.47 -13.20 1.69
C LEU A 81 -8.64 -12.00 0.75
N ALA A 82 -9.88 -11.61 0.51
CA ALA A 82 -10.18 -10.41 -0.26
C ALA A 82 -9.75 -9.15 0.50
N ILE A 83 -9.11 -8.23 -0.22
CA ILE A 83 -8.62 -6.95 0.24
C ILE A 83 -9.22 -5.87 -0.65
N LEU A 84 -9.61 -4.72 -0.06
CA LEU A 84 -10.18 -3.60 -0.80
C LEU A 84 -11.38 -4.00 -1.67
N GLY A 85 -12.32 -4.76 -1.09
CA GLY A 85 -13.51 -5.23 -1.82
C GLY A 85 -13.22 -6.31 -2.85
N GLY A 86 -12.07 -6.99 -2.78
CA GLY A 86 -11.66 -8.02 -3.74
C GLY A 86 -10.76 -7.51 -4.86
N LEU A 87 -10.43 -6.22 -4.86
CA LEU A 87 -9.44 -5.65 -5.79
C LEU A 87 -8.07 -6.32 -5.67
N HIS A 88 -7.72 -6.72 -4.45
CA HIS A 88 -6.50 -7.46 -4.14
C HIS A 88 -6.82 -8.73 -3.35
N HIS A 89 -5.92 -9.71 -3.42
CA HIS A 89 -6.04 -10.96 -2.66
C HIS A 89 -4.75 -11.27 -1.92
N HIS A 90 -4.89 -11.71 -0.67
CA HIS A 90 -3.81 -12.31 0.09
C HIS A 90 -4.06 -13.80 0.26
N TYR A 91 -3.17 -14.62 -0.28
CA TYR A 91 -3.17 -16.05 -0.09
C TYR A 91 -2.32 -16.42 1.11
N ARG A 92 -2.93 -17.07 2.10
CA ARG A 92 -2.25 -17.58 3.29
C ARG A 92 -2.60 -19.05 3.50
N ARG A 93 -1.70 -19.82 4.12
CA ARG A 93 -1.99 -21.17 4.58
C ARG A 93 -2.28 -21.17 6.09
N GLY A 94 -3.24 -21.98 6.51
CA GLY A 94 -3.64 -22.17 7.90
C GLY A 94 -4.14 -23.57 8.18
#